data_AF-A0A9X1X270-F1
#
_entry.id   AF-A0A9X1X270-F1
#
_cell.length_a   1.000
_cell.length_b   1.000
_cell.length_c   1.000
_cell.angle_alpha   90.00
_cell.angle_beta   90.00
_cell.angle_gamma   90.00
#
_symmetry.space_group_name_H-M   'P 1'
#
loop_
_entity.id
_entity.type
_entity.pdbx_description
1 polymer ?
#
loop_
_entity_poly.entity_id
_entity_poly.type
_entity_poly.pdbx_seq_one_letter_code
_entity_poly.pdbx_strand_id
1 'polypeptide(L)'
;MKLNKAIYGLLIAGGLVWTGCSDKSAFKVEGEVKDFGKSKKVTLLSADSVIDSTQLGSDGKFEFKQKAPFAGLYRLRIGGNLFDFIAKNGDEIKFSTDLADSAHTYNISGSDDSEKIRDFNKISSVYGAKNTQLMGQYQEKAQTGVNENELAKEFTPLFVANIRDYSEAVLKFVNDNKSSLAGFYAINTLDPMRYETQMVKYADDIKGKFPDNPSVQKFIKQMMLVKPVSVGQPAPDFTSNTLNDKPVKLSDYKGKYVLLDFWASWCPPCRQENPNVVRLYNQYHSKGLNILSVSLDTEKADWQKAIKADKLNWEHVSDLQKFEGPTETLYRIEAIPSNFLIDQKGVIIAKNVSGEDLEEILKKTFNKP
;
A
#
# COMPACT_ATOMS: atom_id res chain seq x y z
N MET A 1 -15.16 68.12 -65.94
CA MET A 1 -15.46 66.68 -65.99
C MET A 1 -14.96 66.07 -64.68
N LYS A 2 -15.82 65.29 -63.99
CA LYS A 2 -15.87 65.16 -62.53
C LYS A 2 -14.75 64.31 -61.91
N LEU A 3 -14.23 64.81 -60.78
CA LEU A 3 -13.50 64.07 -59.73
C LEU A 3 -14.38 62.93 -59.19
N ASN A 4 -13.80 61.74 -58.98
CA ASN A 4 -14.39 60.74 -58.10
C ASN A 4 -13.32 60.26 -57.09
N LYS A 5 -13.55 60.60 -55.83
CA LYS A 5 -12.80 60.13 -54.66
C LYS A 5 -13.36 58.74 -54.29
N ALA A 6 -12.52 57.72 -54.21
CA ALA A 6 -12.87 56.45 -53.58
C ALA A 6 -12.00 56.29 -52.32
N ILE A 7 -12.68 56.32 -51.17
CA ILE A 7 -12.15 56.11 -49.84
C ILE A 7 -12.08 54.59 -49.63
N TYR A 8 -10.89 54.02 -49.44
CA TYR A 8 -10.74 52.66 -48.94
C TYR A 8 -10.65 52.71 -47.41
N GLY A 9 -11.71 52.22 -46.76
CA GLY A 9 -11.78 52.09 -45.32
C GLY A 9 -10.87 50.97 -44.81
N LEU A 10 -10.04 51.28 -43.81
CA LEU A 10 -9.35 50.31 -42.99
C LEU A 10 -10.38 49.52 -42.16
N LEU A 11 -10.56 48.24 -42.46
CA LEU A 11 -11.23 47.29 -41.58
C LEU A 11 -10.21 46.80 -40.54
N ILE A 12 -10.24 47.41 -39.35
CA ILE A 12 -9.57 46.88 -38.16
C ILE A 12 -10.41 45.68 -37.69
N ALA A 13 -9.97 44.47 -38.02
CA ALA A 13 -10.49 43.25 -37.42
C ALA A 13 -10.05 43.20 -35.95
N GLY A 14 -10.90 43.69 -35.05
CA GLY A 14 -10.75 43.50 -33.62
C GLY A 14 -10.89 42.02 -33.27
N GLY A 15 -9.77 41.35 -33.02
CA GLY A 15 -9.75 40.03 -32.41
C GLY A 15 -10.33 40.10 -31.00
N LEU A 16 -11.59 39.71 -30.86
CA LEU A 16 -12.19 39.39 -29.57
C LEU A 16 -11.53 38.11 -29.06
N VAL A 17 -10.47 38.26 -28.26
CA VAL A 17 -10.01 37.18 -27.38
C VAL A 17 -11.08 37.04 -26.30
N TRP A 18 -12.01 36.10 -26.50
CA TRP A 18 -12.90 35.62 -25.45
C TRP A 18 -12.04 34.95 -24.40
N THR A 19 -11.61 35.69 -23.38
CA THR A 19 -11.21 35.10 -22.10
C THR A 19 -12.49 34.61 -21.43
N GLY A 20 -12.99 33.45 -21.88
CA GLY A 20 -14.07 32.77 -21.20
C GLY A 20 -13.65 32.54 -19.75
N CYS A 21 -14.38 33.10 -18.79
CA CYS A 21 -14.23 32.72 -17.39
C CYS A 21 -14.49 31.21 -17.29
N SER A 22 -13.43 30.42 -17.21
CA SER A 22 -13.50 28.99 -16.92
C SER A 22 -14.27 28.84 -15.61
N ASP A 23 -15.40 28.12 -15.65
CA ASP A 23 -16.19 27.82 -14.45
C ASP A 23 -15.34 26.98 -13.48
N LYS A 24 -14.82 27.62 -12.43
CA LYS A 24 -13.97 26.99 -11.42
C LYS A 24 -14.74 26.15 -10.40
N SER A 25 -16.07 26.01 -10.53
CA SER A 25 -16.90 25.21 -9.61
C SER A 25 -16.93 23.72 -9.93
N ALA A 26 -16.33 23.32 -11.05
CA ALA A 26 -16.23 21.95 -11.54
C ALA A 26 -14.88 21.75 -12.26
N PHE A 27 -14.44 20.50 -12.40
CA PHE A 27 -13.42 20.15 -13.39
C PHE A 27 -14.08 19.78 -14.71
N LYS A 28 -13.34 19.93 -15.79
CA LYS A 28 -13.75 19.52 -17.13
C LYS A 28 -12.74 18.54 -17.70
N VAL A 29 -13.23 17.54 -18.44
CA VAL A 29 -12.40 16.60 -19.20
C VAL A 29 -12.82 16.68 -20.65
N GLU A 30 -11.91 17.08 -21.52
CA GLU A 30 -12.06 16.97 -22.97
C GLU A 30 -11.18 15.83 -23.46
N GLY A 31 -11.76 14.90 -24.22
CA GLY A 31 -11.04 13.71 -24.66
C GLY A 31 -11.20 13.41 -26.14
N GLU A 32 -10.16 12.82 -26.72
CA GLU A 32 -10.14 12.28 -28.08
C GLU A 32 -9.75 10.80 -28.05
N VAL A 33 -10.52 9.95 -28.71
CA VAL A 33 -10.26 8.51 -28.81
C VAL A 33 -10.12 8.13 -30.27
N LYS A 34 -9.01 7.48 -30.62
CA LYS A 34 -8.77 6.91 -31.94
C LYS A 34 -9.07 5.41 -31.97
N ASP A 35 -9.37 4.91 -33.17
CA ASP A 35 -9.58 3.49 -33.46
C ASP A 35 -10.62 2.81 -32.54
N PHE A 36 -11.66 3.55 -32.14
CA PHE A 36 -12.64 3.10 -31.16
C PHE A 36 -13.64 2.06 -31.68
N GLY A 37 -13.68 1.79 -32.99
CA GLY A 37 -14.53 0.76 -33.60
C GLY A 37 -15.99 0.81 -33.11
N LYS A 38 -16.44 -0.27 -32.44
CA LYS A 38 -17.79 -0.35 -31.84
C LYS A 38 -17.87 0.21 -30.42
N SER A 39 -16.74 0.50 -29.78
CA SER A 39 -16.63 0.96 -28.39
C SER A 39 -16.94 2.45 -28.28
N LYS A 40 -18.22 2.81 -28.37
CA LYS A 40 -18.64 4.23 -28.36
C LYS A 40 -18.91 4.80 -26.98
N LYS A 41 -19.06 3.97 -25.94
CA LYS A 41 -19.38 4.44 -24.59
C LYS A 41 -18.11 4.83 -23.84
N VAL A 42 -18.10 6.05 -23.29
CA VAL A 42 -17.10 6.51 -22.31
C VAL A 42 -17.77 6.60 -20.95
N THR A 43 -17.19 5.96 -19.95
CA THR A 43 -17.70 6.02 -18.57
C THR A 43 -16.69 6.71 -17.68
N LEU A 44 -17.14 7.63 -16.85
CA LEU A 44 -16.34 8.28 -15.84
C LEU A 44 -16.63 7.64 -14.48
N LEU A 45 -15.56 7.24 -13.79
CA LEU A 45 -15.62 6.58 -12.49
C LEU A 45 -14.89 7.40 -11.43
N SER A 46 -15.42 7.34 -10.20
CA SER A 46 -14.72 7.71 -8.97
C SER A 46 -14.60 6.43 -8.14
N ALA A 47 -13.37 6.00 -7.87
CA ALA A 47 -13.09 4.63 -7.44
C ALA A 47 -13.77 3.63 -8.41
N ASP A 48 -14.61 2.71 -7.91
CA ASP A 48 -15.33 1.71 -8.72
C ASP A 48 -16.76 2.13 -9.09
N SER A 49 -17.20 3.31 -8.63
CA SER A 49 -18.56 3.80 -8.89
C SER A 49 -18.60 4.63 -10.16
N VAL A 50 -19.55 4.31 -11.04
CA VAL A 50 -19.86 5.14 -12.21
C VAL A 50 -20.52 6.43 -11.73
N ILE A 51 -19.92 7.56 -12.05
CA ILE A 51 -20.45 8.89 -11.69
C ILE A 51 -21.01 9.64 -12.90
N ASP A 52 -20.59 9.26 -14.11
CA ASP A 52 -21.08 9.83 -15.36
C ASP A 52 -20.80 8.88 -16.54
N SER A 53 -21.48 9.09 -17.66
CA SER A 53 -21.15 8.43 -18.92
C SER A 53 -21.63 9.25 -20.11
N THR A 54 -20.90 9.17 -21.21
CA THR A 54 -21.25 9.81 -22.48
C THR A 54 -20.94 8.87 -23.65
N GLN A 55 -21.33 9.29 -24.85
CA GLN A 55 -20.99 8.61 -26.10
C GLN A 55 -19.91 9.40 -26.83
N LEU A 56 -18.97 8.71 -27.47
CA LEU A 56 -18.02 9.29 -28.40
C LEU A 56 -18.78 9.87 -29.59
N GLY A 57 -18.41 11.11 -29.95
CA GLY A 57 -18.80 11.71 -31.22
C GLY A 57 -18.29 10.88 -32.40
N SER A 58 -18.82 11.15 -33.60
CA SER A 58 -18.32 10.51 -34.82
C SER A 58 -16.86 10.85 -35.12
N ASP A 59 -16.37 11.96 -34.56
CA ASP A 59 -14.97 12.40 -34.59
C ASP A 59 -14.13 11.84 -33.44
N GLY A 60 -14.68 10.92 -32.63
CA GLY A 60 -13.98 10.30 -31.51
C GLY A 60 -13.86 11.19 -30.27
N LYS A 61 -14.54 12.34 -30.22
CA LYS A 61 -14.43 13.27 -29.08
C LYS A 61 -15.50 13.05 -28.01
N PHE A 62 -15.18 13.41 -26.78
CA PHE A 62 -16.11 13.44 -25.65
C PHE A 62 -15.78 14.55 -24.66
N GLU A 63 -16.74 14.86 -23.80
CA GLU A 63 -16.59 15.81 -22.70
C GLU A 63 -17.26 15.31 -21.42
N PHE A 64 -16.66 15.60 -20.27
CA PHE A 64 -17.29 15.54 -18.95
C PHE A 64 -17.13 16.86 -18.21
N LYS A 65 -18.09 17.15 -17.33
CA LYS A 65 -18.00 18.23 -16.35
C LYS A 65 -18.51 17.74 -15.00
N GLN A 66 -17.66 17.78 -13.97
CA GLN A 66 -17.98 17.20 -12.66
C GLN A 66 -17.45 18.03 -11.50
N LYS A 67 -18.18 18.01 -10.38
CA LYS A 67 -17.76 18.71 -9.16
C LYS A 67 -16.79 17.84 -8.34
N ALA A 68 -15.67 18.43 -7.97
CA ALA A 68 -14.63 17.86 -7.13
C ALA A 68 -14.08 18.94 -6.19
N PRO A 69 -14.70 19.15 -5.02
CA PRO A 69 -14.28 20.19 -4.06
C PRO A 69 -12.83 20.03 -3.59
N PHE A 70 -12.29 18.81 -3.64
CA PHE A 70 -10.89 18.47 -3.41
C PHE A 70 -10.41 17.58 -4.56
N ALA A 71 -9.09 17.54 -4.76
CA ALA A 71 -8.50 16.70 -5.79
C ALA A 71 -8.68 15.21 -5.45
N GLY A 72 -9.12 14.43 -6.44
CA GLY A 72 -9.39 13.00 -6.30
C GLY A 72 -8.99 12.23 -7.55
N LEU A 73 -8.81 10.91 -7.37
CA LEU A 73 -8.55 9.96 -8.45
C LEU A 73 -9.84 9.60 -9.17
N TYR A 74 -9.84 9.79 -10.47
CA TYR A 74 -10.91 9.43 -11.38
C TYR A 74 -10.37 8.50 -12.46
N ARG A 75 -11.28 7.79 -13.13
CA ARG A 75 -10.94 6.82 -14.16
C ARG A 75 -11.90 6.91 -15.34
N LEU A 76 -11.35 6.95 -16.54
CA LEU A 76 -12.10 6.79 -17.78
C LEU A 76 -12.11 5.31 -18.15
N ARG A 77 -13.30 4.74 -18.36
CA ARG A 77 -13.46 3.40 -18.93
C ARG A 77 -13.91 3.50 -20.38
N ILE A 78 -13.08 3.00 -21.29
CA ILE A 78 -13.29 3.06 -22.75
C ILE A 78 -12.81 1.73 -23.36
N GLY A 79 -13.68 1.03 -24.08
CA GLY A 79 -13.31 -0.23 -24.75
C GLY A 79 -12.81 -1.34 -23.83
N GLY A 80 -13.16 -1.31 -22.53
CA GLY A 80 -12.65 -2.25 -21.52
C GLY A 80 -11.39 -1.76 -20.79
N ASN A 81 -10.70 -0.76 -21.34
CA ASN A 81 -9.51 -0.16 -20.75
C ASN A 81 -9.88 0.89 -19.70
N LEU A 82 -8.95 1.11 -18.76
CA LEU A 82 -9.10 2.04 -17.65
C LEU A 82 -7.94 3.04 -17.67
N PHE A 83 -8.25 4.32 -17.67
CA PHE A 83 -7.25 5.40 -17.70
C PHE A 83 -7.43 6.33 -16.51
N ASP A 84 -6.44 6.37 -15.62
CA ASP A 84 -6.53 7.17 -14.39
C ASP A 84 -6.10 8.62 -14.59
N PHE A 85 -6.73 9.51 -13.84
CA PHE A 85 -6.37 10.91 -13.76
C PHE A 85 -6.76 11.50 -12.43
N ILE A 86 -6.12 12.62 -12.05
CA ILE A 86 -6.42 13.33 -10.80
C ILE A 86 -6.91 14.73 -11.15
N ALA A 87 -8.11 15.04 -10.68
CA ALA A 87 -8.76 16.32 -10.97
C ALA A 87 -9.41 16.92 -9.72
N LYS A 88 -9.50 18.26 -9.70
CA LYS A 88 -10.31 19.08 -8.79
C LYS A 88 -11.01 20.19 -9.55
N ASN A 89 -11.99 20.80 -8.89
CA ASN A 89 -12.64 22.02 -9.35
C ASN A 89 -11.65 23.05 -9.92
N GLY A 90 -11.90 23.48 -11.16
CA GLY A 90 -11.07 24.41 -11.91
C GLY A 90 -10.04 23.77 -12.84
N ASP A 91 -9.84 22.45 -12.79
CA ASP A 91 -8.95 21.75 -13.72
C ASP A 91 -9.61 21.58 -15.10
N GLU A 92 -8.84 21.80 -16.16
CA GLU A 92 -9.22 21.56 -17.56
C GLU A 92 -8.37 20.42 -18.13
N ILE A 93 -8.83 19.20 -17.91
CA ILE A 93 -8.13 17.98 -18.30
C ILE A 93 -8.29 17.74 -19.80
N LYS A 94 -7.17 17.55 -20.50
CA LYS A 94 -7.14 17.11 -21.89
C LYS A 94 -6.62 15.69 -21.97
N PHE A 95 -7.41 14.79 -22.54
CA PHE A 95 -7.13 13.36 -22.63
C PHE A 95 -7.05 12.91 -24.09
N SER A 96 -6.16 11.97 -24.40
CA SER A 96 -6.23 11.26 -25.67
C SER A 96 -5.70 9.84 -25.58
N THR A 97 -6.31 8.89 -26.28
CA THR A 97 -5.81 7.52 -26.40
C THR A 97 -6.13 6.93 -27.77
N ASP A 98 -5.42 5.88 -28.13
CA ASP A 98 -5.66 5.05 -29.31
C ASP A 98 -6.00 3.64 -28.82
N LEU A 99 -7.21 3.14 -29.11
CA LEU A 99 -7.63 1.81 -28.65
C LEU A 99 -6.96 0.66 -29.41
N ALA A 100 -6.28 0.93 -30.53
CA ALA A 100 -5.46 -0.07 -31.21
C ALA A 100 -4.08 -0.25 -30.56
N ASP A 101 -3.67 0.65 -29.66
CA ASP A 101 -2.43 0.51 -28.91
C ASP A 101 -2.52 -0.63 -27.89
N SER A 102 -1.73 -1.68 -28.10
CA SER A 102 -1.66 -2.85 -27.22
C SER A 102 -1.02 -2.56 -25.86
N ALA A 103 -0.25 -1.46 -25.74
CA ALA A 103 0.26 -0.98 -24.47
C ALA A 103 -0.77 -0.12 -23.71
N HIS A 104 -1.91 0.18 -24.34
CA HIS A 104 -3.01 0.98 -23.78
C HIS A 104 -2.52 2.32 -23.22
N THR A 105 -1.62 2.99 -23.94
CA THR A 105 -1.09 4.28 -23.52
C THR A 105 -2.11 5.40 -23.73
N TYR A 106 -1.91 6.49 -23.00
CA TYR A 106 -2.72 7.69 -23.11
C TYR A 106 -1.88 8.94 -22.83
N ASN A 107 -2.28 10.04 -23.44
CA ASN A 107 -1.80 11.36 -23.07
C ASN A 107 -2.83 12.03 -22.17
N ILE A 108 -2.31 12.78 -21.21
CA ILE A 108 -3.12 13.61 -20.34
C ILE A 108 -2.35 14.87 -19.98
N SER A 109 -3.06 15.99 -19.84
CA SER A 109 -2.53 17.27 -19.40
C SER A 109 -3.63 18.10 -18.74
N GLY A 110 -3.29 19.26 -18.20
CA GLY A 110 -4.23 20.15 -17.51
C GLY A 110 -4.25 19.99 -15.99
N SER A 111 -3.49 19.03 -15.47
CA SER A 111 -3.22 18.83 -14.05
C SER A 111 -1.88 18.11 -13.89
N ASP A 112 -0.96 18.72 -13.13
CA ASP A 112 0.35 18.13 -12.79
C ASP A 112 0.19 16.76 -12.09
N ASP A 113 -0.83 16.62 -11.22
CA ASP A 113 -1.16 15.35 -10.59
C ASP A 113 -1.62 14.30 -11.62
N SER A 114 -2.36 14.72 -12.66
CA SER A 114 -2.79 13.81 -13.75
C SER A 114 -1.61 13.31 -14.59
N GLU A 115 -0.64 14.17 -14.88
CA GLU A 115 0.56 13.77 -15.61
C GLU A 115 1.40 12.78 -14.79
N LYS A 116 1.54 13.04 -13.49
CA LYS A 116 2.25 12.17 -12.56
C LYS A 116 1.59 10.82 -12.37
N ILE A 117 0.25 10.76 -12.23
CA ILE A 117 -0.44 9.47 -12.09
C ILE A 117 -0.35 8.64 -13.38
N ARG A 118 -0.35 9.26 -14.56
CA ARG A 118 -0.04 8.56 -15.82
C ARG A 118 1.35 7.95 -15.79
N ASP A 119 2.36 8.69 -15.31
CA ASP A 119 3.73 8.18 -15.24
C ASP A 119 3.89 7.07 -14.19
N PHE A 120 3.16 7.14 -13.08
CA PHE A 120 3.03 6.03 -12.14
C PHE A 120 2.37 4.80 -12.79
N ASN A 121 1.31 4.98 -13.57
CA ASN A 121 0.64 3.88 -14.26
C ASN A 121 1.56 3.14 -15.22
N LYS A 122 2.53 3.83 -15.85
CA LYS A 122 3.56 3.15 -16.66
C LYS A 122 4.41 2.19 -15.81
N ILE A 123 4.77 2.59 -14.59
CA ILE A 123 5.46 1.70 -13.64
C ILE A 123 4.57 0.48 -13.36
N SER A 124 3.33 0.70 -12.95
CA SER A 124 2.37 -0.37 -12.66
C SER A 124 2.15 -1.32 -13.84
N SER A 125 2.04 -0.81 -15.06
CA SER A 125 1.88 -1.63 -16.27
C SER A 125 3.10 -2.50 -16.57
N VAL A 126 4.32 -2.00 -16.38
CA VAL A 126 5.56 -2.78 -16.60
C VAL A 126 5.61 -3.99 -15.68
N TYR A 127 5.42 -3.78 -14.38
CA TYR A 127 5.49 -4.87 -13.41
C TYR A 127 4.25 -5.76 -13.42
N GLY A 128 3.09 -5.20 -13.79
CA GLY A 128 1.85 -5.94 -14.02
C GLY A 128 1.97 -6.90 -15.21
N ALA A 129 2.51 -6.45 -16.34
CA ALA A 129 2.75 -7.31 -17.50
C ALA A 129 3.72 -8.45 -17.19
N LYS A 130 4.82 -8.15 -16.46
CA LYS A 130 5.75 -9.17 -15.98
C LYS A 130 5.07 -10.18 -15.05
N ASN A 131 4.19 -9.71 -14.15
CA ASN A 131 3.42 -10.59 -13.27
C ASN A 131 2.46 -11.49 -14.07
N THR A 132 1.73 -10.95 -15.04
CA THR A 132 0.83 -11.72 -15.92
C THR A 132 1.59 -12.78 -16.70
N GLN A 133 2.77 -12.44 -17.23
CA GLN A 133 3.62 -13.42 -17.92
C GLN A 133 4.08 -14.54 -16.98
N LEU A 134 4.55 -14.22 -15.77
CA LEU A 134 4.94 -15.21 -14.77
C LEU A 134 3.77 -16.11 -14.38
N MET A 135 2.56 -15.55 -14.21
CA MET A 135 1.36 -16.33 -13.91
C MET A 135 0.97 -17.26 -15.06
N GLY A 136 1.10 -16.82 -16.32
CA GLY A 136 0.89 -17.68 -17.49
C GLY A 136 1.84 -18.87 -17.50
N GLN A 137 3.14 -18.63 -17.29
CA GLN A 137 4.16 -19.68 -17.20
C GLN A 137 3.90 -20.66 -16.04
N TYR A 138 3.49 -20.14 -14.88
CA TYR A 138 3.10 -20.96 -13.74
C TYR A 138 1.92 -21.87 -14.09
N GLN A 139 0.87 -21.33 -14.71
CA GLN A 139 -0.33 -22.07 -15.08
C GLN A 139 -0.06 -23.14 -16.14
N GLU A 140 0.71 -22.81 -17.18
CA GLU A 140 1.13 -23.76 -18.20
C GLU A 140 1.90 -24.93 -17.58
N LYS A 141 2.85 -24.63 -16.66
CA LYS A 141 3.62 -25.67 -15.99
C LYS A 141 2.77 -26.50 -15.03
N ALA A 142 1.86 -25.89 -14.28
CA ALA A 142 0.95 -26.59 -13.39
C ALA A 142 0.07 -27.61 -14.13
N GLN A 143 -0.31 -27.32 -15.38
CA GLN A 143 -1.09 -28.24 -16.21
C GLN A 143 -0.30 -29.49 -16.64
N THR A 144 1.03 -29.50 -16.53
CA THR A 144 1.87 -30.65 -16.86
C THR A 144 1.95 -31.71 -15.75
N GLY A 145 1.27 -31.49 -14.62
CA GLY A 145 1.24 -32.43 -13.48
C GLY A 145 2.43 -32.30 -12.52
N VAL A 146 3.26 -31.25 -12.67
CA VAL A 146 4.31 -30.91 -11.70
C VAL A 146 3.68 -30.61 -10.34
N ASN A 147 4.28 -31.13 -9.27
CA ASN A 147 3.76 -30.93 -7.92
C ASN A 147 3.90 -29.48 -7.45
N GLU A 148 3.02 -29.06 -6.55
CA GLU A 148 2.95 -27.69 -6.04
C GLU A 148 4.26 -27.22 -5.38
N ASN A 149 4.98 -28.11 -4.70
CA ASN A 149 6.24 -27.77 -4.04
C ASN A 149 7.36 -27.41 -5.03
N GLU A 150 7.43 -28.11 -6.17
CA GLU A 150 8.37 -27.80 -7.24
C GLU A 150 8.02 -26.49 -7.94
N LEU A 151 6.72 -26.25 -8.20
CA LEU A 151 6.24 -24.98 -8.73
C LEU A 151 6.59 -23.82 -7.79
N ALA A 152 6.35 -23.99 -6.49
CA ALA A 152 6.65 -22.97 -5.48
C ALA A 152 8.15 -22.65 -5.43
N LYS A 153 9.03 -23.66 -5.48
CA LYS A 153 10.49 -23.45 -5.49
C LYS A 153 10.96 -22.64 -6.69
N GLU A 154 10.33 -22.83 -7.84
CA GLU A 154 10.71 -22.15 -9.08
C GLU A 154 10.14 -20.75 -9.20
N PHE A 155 8.83 -20.60 -8.95
CA PHE A 155 8.13 -19.35 -9.26
C PHE A 155 8.07 -18.36 -8.09
N THR A 156 8.09 -18.84 -6.83
CA THR A 156 8.02 -17.93 -5.66
C THR A 156 9.15 -16.89 -5.67
N PRO A 157 10.43 -17.26 -5.90
CA PRO A 157 11.50 -16.26 -5.95
C PRO A 157 11.30 -15.24 -7.08
N LEU A 158 10.72 -15.63 -8.21
CA LEU A 158 10.45 -14.75 -9.35
C LEU A 158 9.33 -13.75 -9.03
N PHE A 159 8.23 -14.20 -8.42
CA PHE A 159 7.17 -13.31 -7.96
C PHE A 159 7.66 -12.36 -6.86
N VAL A 160 8.41 -12.87 -5.88
CA VAL A 160 9.00 -12.05 -4.81
C VAL A 160 9.94 -10.99 -5.37
N ALA A 161 10.78 -11.35 -6.34
CA ALA A 161 11.66 -10.39 -7.02
C ALA A 161 10.84 -9.33 -7.78
N ASN A 162 9.81 -9.73 -8.52
CA ASN A 162 8.95 -8.78 -9.24
C ASN A 162 8.24 -7.79 -8.29
N ILE A 163 7.71 -8.29 -7.17
CA ILE A 163 7.07 -7.46 -6.14
C ILE A 163 8.08 -6.51 -5.51
N ARG A 164 9.30 -6.98 -5.19
CA ARG A 164 10.37 -6.13 -4.65
C ARG A 164 10.72 -5.01 -5.64
N ASP A 165 11.01 -5.36 -6.89
CA ASP A 165 11.43 -4.39 -7.90
C ASP A 165 10.31 -3.35 -8.18
N TYR A 166 9.05 -3.79 -8.23
CA TYR A 166 7.89 -2.90 -8.29
C TYR A 166 7.87 -1.93 -7.11
N SER A 167 7.98 -2.47 -5.90
CA SER A 167 7.90 -1.67 -4.68
C SER A 167 9.03 -0.63 -4.58
N GLU A 168 10.24 -0.99 -5.02
CA GLU A 168 11.37 -0.06 -5.09
C GLU A 168 11.10 1.08 -6.08
N ALA A 169 10.55 0.77 -7.26
CA ALA A 169 10.15 1.76 -8.24
C ALA A 169 9.03 2.69 -7.71
N VAL A 170 8.04 2.13 -7.01
CA VAL A 170 6.99 2.90 -6.32
C VAL A 170 7.58 3.81 -5.26
N LEU A 171 8.46 3.31 -4.39
CA LEU A 171 9.09 4.13 -3.34
C LEU A 171 9.92 5.26 -3.93
N LYS A 172 10.64 5.02 -5.04
CA LYS A 172 11.33 6.09 -5.76
C LYS A 172 10.33 7.14 -6.27
N PHE A 173 9.27 6.70 -6.96
CA PHE A 173 8.24 7.60 -7.46
C PHE A 173 7.59 8.43 -6.33
N VAL A 174 7.25 7.79 -5.21
CA VAL A 174 6.69 8.46 -4.03
C VAL A 174 7.64 9.52 -3.51
N ASN A 175 8.94 9.23 -3.41
CA ASN A 175 9.94 10.18 -2.94
C ASN A 175 10.09 11.40 -3.86
N ASP A 176 9.99 11.20 -5.17
CA ASP A 176 10.06 12.27 -6.17
C ASP A 176 8.75 13.10 -6.20
N ASN A 177 7.64 12.57 -5.67
CA ASN A 177 6.30 13.14 -5.78
C ASN A 177 5.58 13.34 -4.43
N LYS A 178 6.31 13.52 -3.32
CA LYS A 178 5.73 13.63 -1.96
C LYS A 178 4.73 14.78 -1.75
N SER A 179 4.73 15.78 -2.61
CA SER A 179 3.83 16.93 -2.54
C SER A 179 2.69 16.86 -3.55
N SER A 180 2.55 15.73 -4.25
CA SER A 180 1.52 15.45 -5.25
C SER A 180 0.59 14.34 -4.74
N LEU A 181 -0.69 14.39 -5.13
CA LEU A 181 -1.61 13.29 -4.83
C LEU A 181 -1.25 12.01 -5.57
N ALA A 182 -0.53 12.09 -6.69
CA ALA A 182 -0.02 10.90 -7.37
C ALA A 182 0.92 10.10 -6.45
N GLY A 183 1.78 10.78 -5.66
CA GLY A 183 2.61 10.11 -4.65
C GLY A 183 1.77 9.43 -3.56
N PHE A 184 0.66 10.05 -3.15
CA PHE A 184 -0.29 9.45 -2.21
C PHE A 184 -0.97 8.20 -2.78
N TYR A 185 -1.42 8.22 -4.04
CA TYR A 185 -2.01 7.03 -4.63
C TYR A 185 -0.96 5.92 -4.84
N ALA A 186 0.26 6.27 -5.25
CA ALA A 186 1.34 5.33 -5.44
C ALA A 186 1.71 4.58 -4.14
N ILE A 187 1.90 5.29 -3.02
CA ILE A 187 2.26 4.63 -1.75
C ILE A 187 1.20 3.63 -1.28
N ASN A 188 -0.08 3.89 -1.58
CA ASN A 188 -1.19 3.01 -1.20
C ASN A 188 -1.29 1.73 -2.05
N THR A 189 -0.42 1.56 -3.05
CA THR A 189 -0.28 0.30 -3.80
C THR A 189 0.74 -0.66 -3.18
N LEU A 190 1.51 -0.21 -2.18
CA LEU A 190 2.45 -1.06 -1.47
C LEU A 190 1.72 -1.94 -0.45
N ASP A 191 2.28 -3.12 -0.19
CA ASP A 191 1.86 -3.97 0.91
C ASP A 191 2.16 -3.29 2.26
N PRO A 192 1.15 -2.93 3.06
CA PRO A 192 1.34 -2.26 4.33
C PRO A 192 2.08 -3.13 5.35
N MET A 193 2.01 -4.47 5.26
CA MET A 193 2.75 -5.35 6.18
C MET A 193 4.26 -5.26 5.95
N ARG A 194 4.68 -5.13 4.69
CA ARG A 194 6.10 -5.08 4.31
C ARG A 194 6.69 -3.67 4.34
N TYR A 195 5.88 -2.65 4.02
CA TYR A 195 6.34 -1.27 3.85
C TYR A 195 5.79 -0.30 4.91
N GLU A 196 5.31 -0.80 6.06
CA GLU A 196 4.77 -0.02 7.17
C GLU A 196 5.68 1.17 7.54
N THR A 197 7.00 0.92 7.68
CA THR A 197 7.97 1.95 8.08
C THR A 197 8.05 3.10 7.07
N GLN A 198 8.04 2.77 5.77
CA GLN A 198 8.06 3.73 4.68
C GLN A 198 6.74 4.50 4.61
N MET A 199 5.62 3.83 4.83
CA MET A 199 4.28 4.45 4.86
C MET A 199 4.12 5.40 6.05
N VAL A 200 4.60 5.01 7.24
CA VAL A 200 4.62 5.87 8.44
C VAL A 200 5.49 7.10 8.20
N LYS A 201 6.71 6.92 7.66
CA LYS A 201 7.59 8.04 7.30
C LYS A 201 6.93 8.96 6.27
N TYR A 202 6.29 8.39 5.26
CA TYR A 202 5.58 9.17 4.25
C TYR A 202 4.45 10.00 4.87
N ALA A 203 3.66 9.41 5.79
CA ALA A 203 2.61 10.13 6.50
C ALA A 203 3.15 11.34 7.30
N ASP A 204 4.30 11.20 7.96
CA ASP A 204 4.98 12.31 8.61
C ASP A 204 5.39 13.40 7.59
N ASP A 205 6.00 12.99 6.46
CA ASP A 205 6.50 13.90 5.41
C ASP A 205 5.39 14.71 4.72
N ILE A 206 4.16 14.20 4.66
CA ILE A 206 3.02 14.87 3.99
C ILE A 206 2.06 15.55 4.96
N LYS A 207 2.32 15.50 6.26
CA LYS A 207 1.44 16.08 7.27
C LYS A 207 1.20 17.56 6.99
N GLY A 208 -0.08 17.95 6.92
CA GLY A 208 -0.50 19.33 6.65
C GLY A 208 -0.45 19.77 5.18
N LYS A 209 0.06 18.95 4.24
CA LYS A 209 0.10 19.31 2.80
C LYS A 209 -1.25 19.23 2.10
N PHE A 210 -2.14 18.35 2.56
CA PHE A 210 -3.44 18.09 1.95
C PHE A 210 -4.57 18.20 2.99
N PRO A 211 -4.76 19.37 3.62
CA PRO A 211 -5.71 19.53 4.74
C PRO A 211 -7.14 19.19 4.36
N ASP A 212 -7.54 19.47 3.12
CA ASP A 212 -8.91 19.30 2.64
C ASP A 212 -9.18 17.93 1.99
N ASN A 213 -8.17 17.06 1.87
CA ASN A 213 -8.34 15.73 1.25
C ASN A 213 -8.64 14.66 2.32
N PRO A 214 -9.88 14.14 2.39
CA PRO A 214 -10.29 13.21 3.45
C PRO A 214 -9.54 11.88 3.41
N SER A 215 -9.19 11.38 2.22
CA SER A 215 -8.45 10.13 2.07
C SER A 215 -7.03 10.25 2.60
N VAL A 216 -6.36 11.37 2.30
CA VAL A 216 -5.02 11.65 2.84
C VAL A 216 -5.07 11.81 4.37
N GLN A 217 -6.05 12.55 4.89
CA GLN A 217 -6.20 12.71 6.35
C GLN A 217 -6.48 11.38 7.05
N LYS A 218 -7.30 10.50 6.45
CA LYS A 218 -7.56 9.15 6.96
C LYS A 218 -6.28 8.31 7.00
N PHE A 219 -5.50 8.33 5.92
CA PHE A 219 -4.21 7.63 5.85
C PHE A 219 -3.24 8.13 6.93
N ILE A 220 -3.07 9.44 7.07
CA ILE A 220 -2.20 10.03 8.10
C ILE A 220 -2.65 9.57 9.50
N LYS A 221 -3.96 9.63 9.77
CA LYS A 221 -4.52 9.17 11.06
C LYS A 221 -4.23 7.69 11.30
N GLN A 222 -4.40 6.84 10.29
CA GLN A 222 -4.08 5.41 10.40
C GLN A 222 -2.60 5.17 10.69
N MET A 223 -1.70 5.85 9.97
CA MET A 223 -0.26 5.72 10.19
C MET A 223 0.17 6.25 11.58
N MET A 224 -0.49 7.30 12.08
CA MET A 224 -0.26 7.78 13.45
C MET A 224 -0.66 6.76 14.52
N LEU A 225 -1.69 5.95 14.28
CA LEU A 225 -2.11 4.89 15.21
C LEU A 225 -1.15 3.69 15.18
N VAL A 226 -0.57 3.40 14.02
CA VAL A 226 0.39 2.29 13.84
C VAL A 226 1.78 2.65 14.36
N LYS A 227 2.20 3.90 14.15
CA LYS A 227 3.56 4.39 14.44
C LYS A 227 4.13 3.95 15.79
N PRO A 228 3.41 4.02 16.94
CA PRO A 228 3.97 3.67 18.25
C PRO A 228 4.51 2.24 18.38
N VAL A 229 4.06 1.32 17.51
CA VAL A 229 4.47 -0.10 17.50
C VAL A 229 5.23 -0.47 16.22
N SER A 230 5.71 0.52 15.47
CA SER A 230 6.51 0.32 14.27
C SER A 230 7.99 0.11 14.59
N VAL A 231 8.72 -0.51 13.65
CA VAL A 231 10.18 -0.64 13.72
C VAL A 231 10.83 0.73 13.90
N GLY A 232 11.79 0.80 14.83
CA GLY A 232 12.50 2.00 15.25
C GLY A 232 11.86 2.75 16.41
N GLN A 233 10.65 2.39 16.86
CA GLN A 233 10.05 2.97 18.05
C GLN A 233 10.38 2.19 19.33
N PRO A 234 10.39 2.85 20.50
CA PRO A 234 10.38 2.15 21.79
C PRO A 234 9.14 1.25 21.91
N ALA A 235 9.34 0.00 22.32
CA ALA A 235 8.26 -0.93 22.57
C ALA A 235 7.39 -0.43 23.76
N PRO A 236 6.05 -0.35 23.61
CA PRO A 236 5.18 0.02 24.71
C PRO A 236 5.30 -0.93 25.91
N ASP A 237 5.55 -0.40 27.10
CA ASP A 237 5.62 -1.23 28.30
C ASP A 237 4.22 -1.71 28.72
N PHE A 238 4.14 -2.91 29.29
CA PHE A 238 2.90 -3.49 29.81
C PHE A 238 3.19 -4.39 31.00
N THR A 239 2.15 -4.72 31.77
CA THR A 239 2.20 -5.75 32.81
C THR A 239 1.07 -6.74 32.54
N SER A 240 1.40 -8.04 32.50
CA SER A 240 0.39 -9.11 32.40
C SER A 240 0.78 -10.28 33.30
N ASN A 241 -0.12 -11.23 33.46
CA ASN A 241 0.00 -12.30 34.44
C ASN A 241 0.42 -13.63 33.81
N THR A 242 1.28 -14.36 34.50
CA THR A 242 1.67 -15.72 34.12
C THR A 242 0.59 -16.74 34.46
N LEU A 243 0.81 -18.00 34.09
CA LEU A 243 -0.04 -19.14 34.50
C LEU A 243 -0.21 -19.28 36.03
N ASN A 244 0.67 -18.69 36.85
CA ASN A 244 0.54 -18.73 38.30
C ASN A 244 0.08 -17.39 38.88
N ASP A 245 -0.53 -16.54 38.04
CA ASP A 245 -1.04 -15.21 38.39
C ASP A 245 0.04 -14.26 38.95
N LYS A 246 1.30 -14.53 38.60
CA LYS A 246 2.43 -13.66 38.92
C LYS A 246 2.51 -12.56 37.86
N PRO A 247 2.61 -11.28 38.25
CA PRO A 247 2.79 -10.19 37.29
C PRO A 247 4.21 -10.23 36.69
N VAL A 248 4.29 -10.01 35.39
CA VAL A 248 5.54 -9.83 34.63
C VAL A 248 5.41 -8.56 33.79
N LYS A 249 6.46 -7.75 33.76
CA LYS A 249 6.52 -6.54 32.94
C LYS A 249 7.45 -6.73 31.76
N LEU A 250 7.13 -6.13 30.61
CA LEU A 250 8.09 -6.09 29.51
C LEU A 250 9.38 -5.37 29.92
N SER A 251 9.28 -4.34 30.75
CA SER A 251 10.43 -3.62 31.30
C SER A 251 11.41 -4.50 32.09
N ASP A 252 10.98 -5.66 32.61
CA ASP A 252 11.84 -6.60 33.34
C ASP A 252 12.90 -7.23 32.41
N TYR A 253 12.73 -7.09 31.10
CA TYR A 253 13.66 -7.56 30.08
C TYR A 253 14.61 -6.49 29.53
N LYS A 254 14.58 -5.25 30.06
CA LYS A 254 15.52 -4.20 29.62
C LYS A 254 16.98 -4.68 29.70
N GLY A 255 17.78 -4.29 28.71
CA GLY A 255 19.16 -4.75 28.55
C GLY A 255 19.31 -6.08 27.81
N LYS A 256 18.21 -6.73 27.43
CA LYS A 256 18.19 -8.00 26.68
C LYS A 256 17.56 -7.81 25.30
N TYR A 257 17.90 -8.71 24.38
CA TYR A 257 17.10 -8.87 23.17
C TYR A 257 15.86 -9.71 23.50
N VAL A 258 14.68 -9.25 23.09
CA VAL A 258 13.41 -9.90 23.41
C VAL A 258 12.62 -10.15 22.14
N LEU A 259 12.27 -11.39 21.87
CA LEU A 259 11.17 -11.71 20.96
C LEU A 259 9.87 -11.67 21.77
N LEU A 260 9.09 -10.60 21.60
CA LEU A 260 7.73 -10.51 22.11
C LEU A 260 6.80 -11.20 21.11
N ASP A 261 6.21 -12.31 21.50
CA ASP A 261 5.48 -13.22 20.62
C ASP A 261 4.00 -13.32 21.01
N PHE A 262 3.09 -13.03 20.09
CA PHE A 262 1.65 -13.12 20.29
C PHE A 262 1.11 -14.36 19.59
N TRP A 263 0.57 -15.29 20.37
CA TRP A 263 0.17 -16.61 19.91
C TRP A 263 -1.08 -17.12 20.64
N ALA A 264 -1.59 -18.30 20.27
CA ALA A 264 -2.63 -18.99 21.03
C ALA A 264 -2.61 -20.50 20.79
N SER A 265 -3.17 -21.27 21.73
CA SER A 265 -3.29 -22.73 21.60
C SER A 265 -4.06 -23.15 20.34
N TRP A 266 -5.03 -22.33 19.95
CA TRP A 266 -5.96 -22.53 18.83
C TRP A 266 -5.46 -21.98 17.50
N CYS A 267 -4.25 -21.41 17.42
CA CYS A 267 -3.67 -20.81 16.21
C CYS A 267 -2.76 -21.81 15.47
N PRO A 268 -3.19 -22.50 14.39
CA PRO A 268 -2.35 -23.51 13.74
C PRO A 268 -1.03 -22.96 13.19
N PRO A 269 -0.97 -21.79 12.52
CA PRO A 269 0.30 -21.24 12.03
C PRO A 269 1.28 -20.94 13.17
N CYS A 270 0.79 -20.47 14.33
CA CYS A 270 1.63 -20.27 15.51
C CYS A 270 2.25 -21.59 15.98
N ARG A 271 1.41 -22.63 16.12
CA ARG A 271 1.84 -23.97 16.55
C ARG A 271 2.81 -24.62 15.56
N GLN A 272 2.70 -24.31 14.27
CA GLN A 272 3.63 -24.75 13.23
C GLN A 272 5.00 -24.06 13.32
N GLU A 273 5.04 -22.79 13.74
CA GLU A 273 6.28 -22.03 13.91
C GLU A 273 6.99 -22.32 15.25
N ASN A 274 6.25 -22.74 16.28
CA ASN A 274 6.78 -23.02 17.62
C ASN A 274 8.03 -23.93 17.66
N PRO A 275 8.12 -25.05 16.90
CA PRO A 275 9.35 -25.84 16.82
C PRO A 275 10.58 -25.04 16.34
N ASN A 276 10.38 -24.11 15.40
CA ASN A 276 11.43 -23.22 14.93
C ASN A 276 11.86 -22.24 16.04
N VAL A 277 10.89 -21.62 16.71
CA VAL A 277 11.15 -20.70 17.84
C VAL A 277 11.90 -21.40 18.97
N VAL A 278 11.52 -22.63 19.34
CA VAL A 278 12.22 -23.43 20.36
C VAL A 278 13.67 -23.69 19.96
N ARG A 279 13.91 -24.08 18.71
CA ARG A 279 15.27 -24.30 18.19
C ARG A 279 16.11 -23.02 18.26
N LEU A 280 15.56 -21.89 17.81
CA LEU A 280 16.23 -20.59 17.82
C LEU A 280 16.50 -20.09 19.24
N TYR A 281 15.56 -20.28 20.16
CA TYR A 281 15.75 -19.99 21.58
C TYR A 281 16.94 -20.78 22.14
N ASN A 282 16.95 -22.10 21.96
CA ASN A 282 18.06 -22.94 22.44
C ASN A 282 19.42 -22.53 21.86
N GLN A 283 19.45 -22.04 20.62
CA GLN A 283 20.67 -21.60 19.95
C GLN A 283 21.18 -20.23 20.43
N TYR A 284 20.28 -19.28 20.69
CA TYR A 284 20.63 -17.88 20.95
C TYR A 284 20.39 -17.41 22.39
N HIS A 285 19.74 -18.21 23.24
CA HIS A 285 19.40 -17.82 24.61
C HIS A 285 20.65 -17.49 25.44
N SER A 286 21.66 -18.35 25.39
CA SER A 286 22.96 -18.12 26.06
C SER A 286 23.72 -16.91 25.50
N LYS A 287 23.36 -16.43 24.30
CA LYS A 287 23.90 -15.22 23.68
C LYS A 287 23.09 -13.96 23.99
N GLY A 288 22.02 -14.08 24.78
CA GLY A 288 21.20 -12.95 25.23
C GLY A 288 19.81 -12.85 24.62
N LEU A 289 19.38 -13.82 23.79
CA LEU A 289 17.98 -13.88 23.32
C LEU A 289 17.06 -14.28 24.47
N ASN A 290 15.98 -13.53 24.64
CA ASN A 290 14.88 -13.84 25.54
C ASN A 290 13.59 -13.86 24.73
N ILE A 291 12.60 -14.60 25.23
CA ILE A 291 11.27 -14.63 24.62
C ILE A 291 10.26 -14.37 25.73
N LEU A 292 9.29 -13.52 25.43
CA LEU A 292 8.11 -13.30 26.24
C LEU A 292 6.91 -13.56 25.33
N SER A 293 6.17 -14.63 25.59
CA SER A 293 5.00 -14.96 24.78
C SER A 293 3.72 -14.49 25.48
N VAL A 294 2.89 -13.75 24.76
CA VAL A 294 1.55 -13.31 25.16
C VAL A 294 0.53 -14.24 24.51
N SER A 295 -0.21 -14.99 25.32
CA SER A 295 -1.25 -15.88 24.83
C SER A 295 -2.60 -15.16 24.71
N LEU A 296 -3.25 -15.35 23.56
CA LEU A 296 -4.61 -14.92 23.25
C LEU A 296 -5.65 -16.03 23.51
N ASP A 297 -5.31 -17.04 24.32
CA ASP A 297 -6.30 -18.02 24.81
C ASP A 297 -7.33 -17.34 25.73
N THR A 298 -8.50 -17.95 25.91
CA THR A 298 -9.46 -17.56 26.98
C THR A 298 -9.48 -18.54 28.13
N GLU A 299 -9.03 -19.78 27.88
CA GLU A 299 -9.01 -20.86 28.85
C GLU A 299 -7.58 -21.15 29.28
N LYS A 300 -7.28 -20.90 30.56
CA LYS A 300 -5.96 -21.12 31.16
C LYS A 300 -5.45 -22.57 30.97
N ALA A 301 -6.36 -23.54 30.99
CA ALA A 301 -6.04 -24.96 30.81
C ALA A 301 -5.55 -25.29 29.39
N ASP A 302 -6.15 -24.71 28.36
CA ASP A 302 -5.75 -24.94 26.96
C ASP A 302 -4.40 -24.29 26.67
N TRP A 303 -4.21 -23.06 27.17
CA TRP A 303 -2.92 -22.36 27.14
C TRP A 303 -1.81 -23.20 27.81
N GLN A 304 -2.03 -23.67 29.03
CA GLN A 304 -1.07 -24.49 29.77
C GLN A 304 -0.75 -25.80 29.03
N LYS A 305 -1.78 -26.46 28.48
CA LYS A 305 -1.62 -27.70 27.71
C LYS A 305 -0.78 -27.47 26.45
N ALA A 306 -1.01 -26.37 25.74
CA ALA A 306 -0.27 -26.03 24.53
C ALA A 306 1.20 -25.70 24.82
N ILE A 307 1.49 -24.91 25.87
CA ILE A 307 2.87 -24.65 26.31
C ILE A 307 3.64 -25.95 26.52
N LYS A 308 3.03 -26.90 27.25
CA LYS A 308 3.64 -28.20 27.54
C LYS A 308 3.82 -29.05 26.28
N ALA A 309 2.82 -29.09 25.40
CA ALA A 309 2.87 -29.86 24.17
C ALA A 309 4.00 -29.37 23.24
N ASP A 310 4.19 -28.06 23.17
CA ASP A 310 5.13 -27.44 22.24
C ASP A 310 6.50 -27.15 22.86
N LYS A 311 6.68 -27.42 24.16
CA LYS A 311 7.94 -27.25 24.89
C LYS A 311 8.42 -25.79 24.90
N LEU A 312 7.49 -24.85 25.08
CA LEU A 312 7.75 -23.40 25.09
C LEU A 312 8.37 -22.98 26.44
N ASN A 313 9.65 -23.29 26.65
CA ASN A 313 10.34 -23.18 27.93
C ASN A 313 10.88 -21.76 28.24
N TRP A 314 10.04 -20.75 28.07
CA TRP A 314 10.29 -19.35 28.44
C TRP A 314 9.07 -18.80 29.19
N GLU A 315 9.08 -17.51 29.54
CA GLU A 315 7.98 -16.91 30.28
C GLU A 315 6.78 -16.67 29.36
N HIS A 316 5.58 -17.00 29.84
CA HIS A 316 4.33 -16.75 29.14
C HIS A 316 3.41 -15.93 30.03
N VAL A 317 2.71 -14.97 29.42
CA VAL A 317 1.68 -14.15 30.06
C VAL A 317 0.40 -14.16 29.23
N SER A 318 -0.72 -13.83 29.85
CA SER A 318 -1.99 -13.71 29.14
C SER A 318 -2.97 -12.85 29.93
N ASP A 319 -3.78 -12.08 29.20
CA ASP A 319 -4.92 -11.36 29.74
C ASP A 319 -6.23 -12.17 29.64
N LEU A 320 -6.17 -13.39 29.07
CA LEU A 320 -7.27 -14.32 28.81
C LEU A 320 -8.47 -13.73 28.04
N GLN A 321 -8.19 -12.76 27.17
CA GLN A 321 -9.21 -11.91 26.53
C GLN A 321 -9.12 -11.91 25.00
N LYS A 322 -8.48 -12.91 24.39
CA LYS A 322 -8.23 -12.96 22.94
C LYS A 322 -7.63 -11.65 22.42
N PHE A 323 -8.20 -11.06 21.37
CA PHE A 323 -7.71 -9.84 20.74
C PHE A 323 -8.15 -8.59 21.50
N GLU A 324 -9.10 -8.71 22.41
CA GLU A 324 -9.69 -7.62 23.18
C GLU A 324 -8.91 -7.30 24.46
N GLY A 325 -7.84 -8.04 24.76
CA GLY A 325 -7.00 -7.80 25.92
C GLY A 325 -6.23 -6.48 25.84
N PRO A 326 -5.84 -5.90 27.00
CA PRO A 326 -5.13 -4.63 27.05
C PRO A 326 -3.76 -4.70 26.35
N THR A 327 -3.05 -5.83 26.43
CA THR A 327 -1.75 -5.99 25.79
C THR A 327 -1.87 -6.07 24.27
N GLU A 328 -2.84 -6.84 23.76
CA GLU A 328 -3.15 -7.00 22.34
C GLU A 328 -3.59 -5.67 21.72
N THR A 329 -4.45 -4.93 22.44
CA THR A 329 -4.90 -3.60 22.02
C THR A 329 -3.74 -2.60 21.97
N LEU A 330 -2.88 -2.61 23.00
CA LEU A 330 -1.70 -1.74 23.08
C LEU A 330 -0.74 -1.97 21.90
N TYR A 331 -0.56 -3.23 21.52
CA TYR A 331 0.30 -3.63 20.39
C TYR A 331 -0.40 -3.66 19.04
N ARG A 332 -1.71 -3.35 19.00
CA ARG A 332 -2.57 -3.39 17.81
C ARG A 332 -2.51 -4.73 17.09
N ILE A 333 -2.66 -5.82 17.84
CA ILE A 333 -2.69 -7.17 17.30
C ILE A 333 -4.03 -7.42 16.62
N GLU A 334 -4.01 -7.47 15.29
CA GLU A 334 -5.21 -7.74 14.46
C GLU A 334 -5.22 -9.19 13.92
N ALA A 335 -4.09 -9.89 14.01
CA ALA A 335 -3.93 -11.29 13.61
C ALA A 335 -2.78 -11.96 14.39
N ILE A 336 -2.82 -13.28 14.50
CA ILE A 336 -1.71 -14.09 15.03
C ILE A 336 -1.32 -15.20 14.02
N PRO A 337 -0.02 -15.59 13.95
CA PRO A 337 1.09 -15.12 14.78
C PRO A 337 1.47 -13.67 14.49
N SER A 338 1.85 -12.94 15.54
CA SER A 338 2.44 -11.60 15.45
C SER A 338 3.61 -11.53 16.42
N ASN A 339 4.70 -10.86 16.06
CA ASN A 339 5.84 -10.72 16.96
C ASN A 339 6.60 -9.43 16.75
N PHE A 340 7.37 -9.06 17.78
CA PHE A 340 8.25 -7.91 17.78
C PHE A 340 9.61 -8.35 18.31
N LEU A 341 10.67 -8.17 17.53
CA LEU A 341 12.02 -8.29 18.04
C LEU A 341 12.44 -6.93 18.61
N ILE A 342 12.77 -6.91 19.89
CA ILE A 342 13.11 -5.73 20.67
C ILE A 342 14.58 -5.81 21.06
N ASP A 343 15.32 -4.72 20.89
CA ASP A 343 16.72 -4.62 21.26
C ASP A 343 16.94 -4.33 22.75
N GLN A 344 18.20 -4.32 23.17
CA GLN A 344 18.58 -4.08 24.57
C GLN A 344 18.17 -2.70 25.11
N LYS A 345 17.92 -1.73 24.22
CA LYS A 345 17.45 -0.38 24.58
C LYS A 345 15.91 -0.31 24.67
N GLY A 346 15.22 -1.41 24.37
CA GLY A 346 13.76 -1.47 24.32
C GLY A 346 13.19 -0.95 23.00
N VAL A 347 13.97 -0.92 21.91
CA VAL A 347 13.51 -0.45 20.59
C VAL A 347 13.10 -1.64 19.73
N ILE A 348 11.97 -1.54 19.04
CA ILE A 348 11.51 -2.54 18.07
C ILE A 348 12.45 -2.51 16.85
N ILE A 349 13.12 -3.62 16.55
CA ILE A 349 14.07 -3.74 15.42
C ILE A 349 13.56 -4.64 14.30
N ALA A 350 12.54 -5.47 14.57
CA ALA A 350 11.81 -6.22 13.55
C ALA A 350 10.38 -6.52 14.03
N LYS A 351 9.47 -6.79 13.10
CA LYS A 351 8.06 -7.06 13.36
C LYS A 351 7.55 -8.15 12.40
N ASN A 352 6.73 -9.06 12.91
CA ASN A 352 6.05 -10.12 12.16
C ASN A 352 7.01 -10.98 11.32
N VAL A 353 8.12 -11.41 11.93
CA VAL A 353 9.14 -12.22 11.28
C VAL A 353 9.02 -13.68 11.71
N SER A 354 9.10 -14.61 10.78
CA SER A 354 8.99 -16.06 11.02
C SER A 354 9.87 -16.83 10.05
N GLY A 355 10.01 -18.14 10.25
CA GLY A 355 10.77 -19.00 9.36
C GLY A 355 12.18 -18.47 9.13
N GLU A 356 12.65 -18.53 7.87
CA GLU A 356 14.00 -18.13 7.48
C GLU A 356 14.32 -16.65 7.77
N ASP A 357 13.34 -15.75 7.67
CA ASP A 357 13.53 -14.32 7.94
C ASP A 357 13.91 -14.08 9.42
N LEU A 358 13.23 -14.78 10.34
CA LEU A 358 13.56 -14.72 11.76
C LEU A 358 14.96 -15.29 12.02
N GLU A 359 15.33 -16.41 11.37
CA GLU A 359 16.67 -16.99 11.51
C GLU A 359 17.76 -16.03 11.05
N GLU A 360 17.56 -15.39 9.90
CA GLU A 360 18.53 -14.47 9.32
C GLU A 360 18.71 -13.24 10.21
N ILE A 361 17.63 -12.68 10.73
CA ILE A 361 17.67 -11.55 11.66
C ILE A 361 18.41 -11.90 12.94
N LEU A 362 18.12 -13.06 13.56
CA LEU A 362 18.81 -13.49 14.77
C LEU A 362 20.29 -13.79 14.49
N LYS A 363 20.61 -14.42 13.36
CA LYS A 363 21.99 -14.65 12.91
C LYS A 363 22.75 -13.33 12.79
N LYS A 364 22.17 -12.32 12.13
CA LYS A 364 22.74 -10.97 11.99
C LYS A 364 22.86 -10.24 13.33
N THR A 365 21.97 -10.53 14.27
CA THR A 365 21.96 -9.88 15.59
C THR A 365 23.05 -10.45 16.51
N PHE A 366 23.20 -11.77 16.57
CA PHE A 366 24.04 -12.44 17.57
C PHE A 366 25.36 -13.01 17.05
N ASN A 367 25.59 -13.04 15.74
CA ASN A 367 26.84 -13.50 15.14
C ASN A 367 27.61 -12.37 14.44
N LYS A 368 27.47 -11.12 14.94
CA LYS A 368 28.36 -10.03 14.51
C LYS A 368 29.80 -10.40 14.89
N PRO A 369 30.79 -10.10 14.02
CA PRO A 369 32.19 -10.41 14.27
C PRO A 369 32.75 -9.74 15.52
#